data_AF-A0A1S4EFG0-F1
#
_entry.id   AF-A0A1S4EFG0-F1
#
_cell.length_a   1.000
_cell.length_b   1.000
_cell.length_c   1.000
_cell.angle_alpha   90.00
_cell.angle_beta   90.00
_cell.angle_gamma   90.00
#
_symmetry.space_group_name_H-M   'P 1'
#
loop_
_entity.id
_entity.type
_entity.pdbx_description
1 polymer ?
#
loop_
_entity_poly.entity_id
_entity_poly.type
_entity_poly.pdbx_seq_one_letter_code
_entity_poly.pdbx_strand_id
1 'polypeptide(L)'
;MKYNSKEYFFKAGLCHLCIDLLNCQQALSRYIDLSPAFQDTREYKFLLKLIESLEEEDSDAFSETVKEFDSISRLDQWYTTMLLKIKRQISTNEDLR
;
A
#
# COMPACT_ATOMS: atom_id res chain seq x y z
N MET A 1 7.50 14.20 -21.35
CA MET A 1 7.57 13.08 -20.39
C MET A 1 7.17 13.61 -19.01
N LYS A 2 5.88 13.54 -18.66
CA LYS A 2 5.38 13.90 -17.32
C LYS A 2 5.05 12.61 -16.58
N TYR A 3 6.09 11.90 -16.19
CA TYR A 3 5.97 10.80 -15.25
C TYR A 3 5.65 11.41 -13.89
N ASN A 4 4.43 11.21 -13.41
CA ASN A 4 3.95 11.80 -12.17
C ASN A 4 4.64 11.08 -11.01
N SER A 5 5.52 11.75 -10.26
CA SER A 5 6.30 11.16 -9.16
C SER A 5 5.44 10.36 -8.18
N LYS A 6 4.16 10.73 -8.05
CA LYS A 6 3.13 10.05 -7.27
C LYS A 6 2.95 8.57 -7.66
N GLU A 7 2.92 8.26 -8.95
CA GLU A 7 2.75 6.88 -9.43
C GLU A 7 3.97 6.03 -9.08
N TYR A 8 5.17 6.60 -9.17
CA TYR A 8 6.41 5.91 -8.79
C TYR A 8 6.46 5.64 -7.30
N PHE A 9 6.15 6.63 -6.47
CA PHE A 9 6.10 6.44 -5.01
C PHE A 9 5.03 5.42 -4.62
N PHE A 10 3.88 5.43 -5.30
CA PHE A 10 2.82 4.47 -5.03
C PHE A 10 3.25 3.03 -5.36
N LYS A 11 3.76 2.80 -6.57
CA LYS A 11 4.26 1.47 -6.98
C LYS A 11 5.41 1.00 -6.09
N ALA A 12 6.34 1.89 -5.76
CA ALA A 12 7.44 1.55 -4.87
C ALA A 12 6.96 1.23 -3.45
N GLY A 13 5.98 1.96 -2.91
CA GLY A 13 5.35 1.67 -1.62
C GLY A 13 4.73 0.27 -1.56
N LEU A 14 3.99 -0.14 -2.60
CA LEU A 14 3.44 -1.50 -2.70
C LEU A 14 4.54 -2.57 -2.78
N CYS A 15 5.62 -2.31 -3.52
CA CYS A 15 6.77 -3.21 -3.56
C CYS A 15 7.43 -3.36 -2.19
N HIS A 16 7.58 -2.27 -1.43
CA HIS A 16 8.10 -2.33 -0.06
C HIS A 16 7.20 -3.16 0.85
N LEU A 17 5.87 -2.98 0.78
CA LEU A 17 4.92 -3.81 1.54
C LEU A 17 5.02 -5.30 1.18
N CYS A 18 5.31 -5.64 -0.08
CA CYS A 18 5.53 -7.04 -0.46
C CYS A 18 6.77 -7.67 0.20
N ILE A 19 7.70 -6.87 0.73
CA ILE A 19 8.91 -7.31 1.40
C ILE A 19 8.66 -7.29 2.92
N ASP A 20 8.32 -6.12 3.46
CA ASP A 20 8.16 -5.90 4.88
C ASP A 20 7.49 -4.53 5.16
N LEU A 21 6.73 -4.48 6.25
CA LEU A 21 5.96 -3.31 6.67
C LEU A 21 6.86 -2.14 7.09
N LEU A 22 7.90 -2.41 7.88
CA LEU A 22 8.81 -1.38 8.39
C LEU A 22 9.55 -0.69 7.23
N ASN A 23 9.93 -1.45 6.20
CA ASN A 23 10.52 -0.90 4.99
C ASN A 23 9.59 0.08 4.27
N CYS A 24 8.28 -0.19 4.22
CA CYS A 24 7.33 0.72 3.60
C CYS A 24 7.16 2.00 4.42
N GLN A 25 7.05 1.92 5.75
CA GLN A 25 6.96 3.09 6.63
C GLN A 25 8.17 4.02 6.46
N GLN A 26 9.38 3.47 6.43
CA GLN A 26 10.61 4.23 6.19
C GLN A 26 10.63 4.87 4.80
N ALA A 27 10.19 4.13 3.77
CA ALA A 27 10.12 4.64 2.41
C ALA A 27 9.11 5.80 2.29
N LEU A 28 7.94 5.69 2.94
CA LEU A 28 6.92 6.73 2.95
C LEU A 28 7.43 8.03 3.57
N SER A 29 8.13 7.97 4.71
CA SER A 29 8.76 9.16 5.32
C SER A 29 9.68 9.87 4.31
N ARG A 30 10.53 9.09 3.62
CA ARG A 30 11.45 9.64 2.61
C ARG A 30 10.72 10.22 1.40
N TYR A 31 9.59 9.65 0.99
CA TYR A 31 8.81 10.19 -0.13
C TYR A 31 8.16 11.53 0.21
N ILE A 32 7.71 11.71 1.46
CA ILE A 32 7.18 12.98 1.95
C ILE A 32 8.28 14.04 2.01
N ASP A 33 9.49 13.68 2.49
CA ASP A 33 10.64 14.59 2.51
C ASP A 33 11.02 15.06 1.10
N LEU A 34 10.99 14.15 0.13
CA LEU A 34 11.30 14.46 -1.28
C LEU A 34 10.17 15.23 -1.99
N SER A 35 8.93 15.00 -1.59
CA SER A 35 7.74 15.57 -2.22
C SER A 35 6.61 15.68 -1.21
N PRO A 36 6.53 16.80 -0.44
CA PRO A 36 5.51 16.97 0.59
C PRO A 36 4.08 16.88 0.05
N ALA A 37 3.85 17.25 -1.22
CA ALA A 37 2.54 17.13 -1.87
C ALA A 37 2.07 15.67 -2.06
N PHE A 38 2.93 14.67 -1.82
CA PHE A 38 2.54 13.26 -1.86
C PHE A 38 1.62 12.91 -0.69
N GLN A 39 1.79 13.53 0.48
CA GLN A 39 0.98 13.23 1.68
C GLN A 39 -0.52 13.47 1.47
N ASP A 40 -0.87 14.44 0.61
CA ASP A 40 -2.25 14.81 0.33
C ASP A 40 -2.90 13.92 -0.74
N THR A 41 -2.11 13.02 -1.35
CA THR A 41 -2.59 12.14 -2.42
C THR A 41 -3.39 10.97 -1.87
N ARG A 42 -4.25 10.41 -2.73
CA ARG A 42 -5.06 9.23 -2.36
C ARG A 42 -4.18 8.01 -2.21
N GLU A 43 -3.14 7.90 -3.03
CA GLU A 43 -2.15 6.83 -3.04
C GLU A 43 -1.39 6.75 -1.71
N TYR A 44 -0.96 7.90 -1.17
CA TYR A 44 -0.32 7.96 0.13
C TYR A 44 -1.27 7.50 1.26
N LYS A 45 -2.48 8.05 1.30
CA LYS A 45 -3.49 7.69 2.31
C LYS A 45 -3.88 6.22 2.22
N PHE A 46 -3.95 5.68 1.01
CA PHE A 46 -4.20 4.27 0.78
C PHE A 46 -3.06 3.40 1.32
N LEU A 47 -1.80 3.72 1.04
CA LEU A 47 -0.65 3.00 1.60
C LEU A 47 -0.64 3.03 3.13
N LEU A 48 -0.98 4.16 3.76
CA LEU A 48 -1.10 4.23 5.22
C LEU A 48 -2.18 3.30 5.76
N LYS A 49 -3.38 3.31 5.20
CA LYS A 49 -4.45 2.39 5.61
C LYS A 49 -4.05 0.93 5.46
N LEU A 50 -3.36 0.57 4.37
CA LEU A 50 -2.86 -0.80 4.19
C LEU A 50 -1.84 -1.18 5.28
N ILE A 51 -0.95 -0.26 5.66
CA ILE A 51 0.00 -0.47 6.76
C ILE A 51 -0.76 -0.70 8.07
N GLU A 52 -1.74 0.14 8.40
CA GLU A 52 -2.55 -0.01 9.61
C GLU A 52 -3.24 -1.39 9.65
N SER A 53 -3.91 -1.80 8.57
CA SER A 53 -4.55 -3.12 8.49
C SER A 53 -3.55 -4.28 8.59
N LEU A 54 -2.31 -4.11 8.12
CA LEU A 54 -1.25 -5.11 8.25
C LEU A 54 -0.70 -5.17 9.70
N GLU A 55 -0.57 -4.04 10.38
CA GLU A 55 -0.14 -3.98 11.79
C GLU A 55 -1.18 -4.61 12.74
N GLU A 56 -2.46 -4.42 12.43
CA GLU A 56 -3.58 -4.99 13.19
C GLU A 56 -3.89 -6.45 12.80
N GLU A 57 -3.20 -6.99 11.78
CA GLU A 57 -3.49 -8.30 11.17
C GLU A 57 -4.95 -8.44 10.71
N ASP A 58 -5.60 -7.35 10.32
CA ASP A 58 -7.00 -7.31 9.90
C ASP A 58 -7.14 -7.45 8.38
N SER A 59 -7.38 -8.69 7.96
CA SER A 59 -7.61 -9.07 6.56
C SER A 59 -8.88 -8.45 5.95
N ASP A 60 -9.90 -8.19 6.78
CA ASP A 60 -11.17 -7.61 6.33
C ASP A 60 -11.03 -6.11 6.11
N ALA A 61 -10.38 -5.39 7.05
CA ALA A 61 -10.04 -3.98 6.90
C ALA A 61 -9.14 -3.73 5.68
N PHE A 62 -8.17 -4.61 5.42
CA PHE A 62 -7.36 -4.56 4.20
C PHE A 62 -8.24 -4.66 2.95
N SER A 63 -9.17 -5.61 2.94
CA SER A 63 -10.04 -5.88 1.79
C SER A 63 -11.00 -4.73 1.51
N GLU A 64 -11.60 -4.15 2.54
CA GLU A 64 -12.49 -2.99 2.38
C GLU A 64 -11.70 -1.77 1.92
N THR A 65 -10.49 -1.54 2.44
CA THR A 65 -9.61 -0.46 1.99
C THR A 65 -9.27 -0.59 0.49
N VAL A 66 -8.95 -1.79 0.00
CA VAL A 66 -8.70 -2.07 -1.43
C VAL A 66 -9.94 -1.78 -2.28
N LYS A 67 -11.11 -2.21 -1.82
CA LYS A 67 -12.39 -2.03 -2.52
C LYS A 67 -12.81 -0.55 -2.57
N GLU A 68 -12.66 0.20 -1.49
CA GLU A 68 -12.86 1.65 -1.46
C GLU A 68 -11.97 2.34 -2.51
N PHE A 69 -10.69 1.96 -2.55
CA PHE A 69 -9.75 2.55 -3.48
C PHE A 69 -10.06 2.23 -4.94
N ASP A 70 -10.38 0.97 -5.26
CA ASP A 70 -10.74 0.52 -6.62
C ASP A 70 -12.00 1.23 -7.17
N SER A 71 -12.96 1.54 -6.28
CA SER A 71 -14.19 2.26 -6.66
C SER A 71 -13.94 3.67 -7.22
N ILE A 72 -12.80 4.28 -6.85
CA ILE A 72 -12.40 5.63 -7.27
C ILE A 72 -11.27 5.57 -8.30
N SER A 73 -10.34 4.63 -8.12
CA SER A 73 -9.11 4.50 -8.90
C SER A 73 -8.96 3.04 -9.35
N ARG A 74 -9.42 2.76 -10.56
CA ARG A 74 -9.45 1.39 -11.12
C ARG A 74 -8.07 0.73 -11.03
N LEU A 75 -8.04 -0.42 -10.37
CA LEU A 75 -6.87 -1.25 -10.23
C LEU A 75 -6.68 -2.11 -11.49
N ASP A 76 -5.47 -2.06 -12.04
CA ASP A 76 -5.07 -2.95 -13.12
C ASP A 76 -4.57 -4.30 -12.58
N GLN A 77 -4.18 -5.17 -13.50
CA GLN A 77 -3.68 -6.51 -13.17
C GLN A 77 -2.41 -6.46 -12.29
N TRP A 78 -1.54 -5.47 -12.48
CA TRP A 78 -0.29 -5.36 -11.73
C TRP A 78 -0.59 -5.00 -10.27
N TYR A 79 -1.42 -3.99 -10.04
CA TYR A 79 -1.82 -3.60 -8.68
C TYR A 79 -2.52 -4.75 -7.96
N THR A 80 -3.47 -5.40 -8.63
CA THR A 80 -4.19 -6.55 -8.08
C THR A 80 -3.23 -7.66 -7.66
N THR A 81 -2.24 -7.97 -8.49
CA THR A 81 -1.25 -9.00 -8.18
C THR A 81 -0.40 -8.64 -6.95
N MET A 82 0.03 -7.38 -6.83
CA MET A 82 0.79 -6.92 -5.67
C MET A 82 -0.04 -6.94 -4.39
N LEU A 83 -1.28 -6.43 -4.43
CA LEU A 83 -2.18 -6.40 -3.27
C LEU A 83 -2.54 -7.79 -2.77
N LEU A 84 -2.77 -8.76 -3.68
CA LEU A 84 -2.99 -10.15 -3.30
C LEU A 84 -1.75 -10.77 -2.63
N LYS A 85 -0.55 -10.40 -3.06
CA LYS A 85 0.69 -10.87 -2.44
C LYS A 85 0.84 -10.30 -1.02
N ILE A 86 0.54 -9.02 -0.83
CA ILE A 86 0.57 -8.35 0.47
C ILE A 86 -0.48 -8.98 1.41
N LYS A 87 -1.73 -9.13 0.97
CA LYS A 87 -2.81 -9.72 1.78
C LYS A 87 -2.46 -11.12 2.33
N ARG A 88 -1.77 -11.94 1.53
CA ARG A 88 -1.34 -13.29 1.96
C ARG A 88 -0.38 -13.29 3.14
N GLN A 89 0.35 -12.20 3.38
CA GLN A 89 1.23 -12.07 4.53
C GLN A 89 0.43 -12.08 5.84
N ILE A 90 -0.78 -11.51 5.86
CA ILE A 90 -1.69 -11.53 7.01
C ILE A 90 -2.17 -12.96 7.30
N SER A 91 -2.70 -13.65 6.28
CA SER A 91 -3.23 -15.01 6.44
C SER A 91 -2.17 -16.04 6.83
N THR A 92 -0.92 -15.87 6.38
CA THR A 92 0.18 -16.77 6.78
C THR A 92 0.52 -16.64 8.27
N ASN A 93 0.35 -15.45 8.86
CA ASN A 93 0.54 -15.24 10.30
C ASN A 93 -0.59 -15.87 11.13
N GLU A 94 -1.84 -15.84 10.64
CA GLU A 94 -2.96 -16.50 11.32
C GLU A 94 -2.81 -18.03 11.36
N ASP A 95 -2.36 -18.67 10.28
CA ASP A 95 -2.20 -20.13 10.20
C ASP A 95 -1.04 -20.67 11.08
N LEU A 96 -0.13 -19.80 11.53
CA LEU A 96 1.02 -20.16 12.38
C LEU A 96 0.76 -19.94 13.89
N ARG A 97 -0.39 -19.39 14.28
CA ARG A 97 -0.80 -19.12 15.67
C ARG A 97 -1.74 -20.19 16.21
#